data_AF-A0A6A8LS07-F1
#
_entry.id   AF-A0A6A8LS07-F1
#
_cell.length_a   1.000
_cell.length_b   1.000
_cell.length_c   1.000
_cell.angle_alpha   90.00
_cell.angle_beta   90.00
_cell.angle_gamma   90.00
#
_symmetry.space_group_name_H-M   'P 1'
#
loop_
_entity.id
_entity.type
_entity.pdbx_description
1 polymer ?
#
loop_
_entity_poly.entity_id
_entity_poly.type
_entity_poly.pdbx_seq_one_letter_code
_entity_poly.pdbx_strand_id
1 'polypeptide(L)' 'MSNHAAARAHTNIALIKYWGKKDTEFILPMNNSLSLTLDHFYTDTSVTFDSSYTKDTFIL' A
#
# COMPACT_ATOMS: atom_id res chain seq x y z
N MET A 1 -3.60 -24.13 7.10
CA MET A 1 -4.00 -22.77 6.64
C MET A 1 -3.36 -22.56 5.29
N SER A 2 -4.02 -21.87 4.36
CA SER A 2 -3.37 -21.49 3.10
C SER A 2 -2.22 -20.53 3.45
N ASN A 3 -0.98 -20.84 3.07
CA ASN A 3 0.13 -19.89 3.19
C ASN A 3 0.13 -18.85 2.05
N HIS A 4 -0.97 -18.77 1.30
CA HIS A 4 -1.20 -17.80 0.25
C HIS A 4 -2.36 -16.88 0.65
N ALA A 5 -2.19 -15.58 0.41
CA ALA A 5 -3.21 -14.56 0.56
C ALA A 5 -3.17 -13.60 -0.63
N ALA A 6 -4.33 -13.09 -1.03
CA ALA A 6 -4.46 -12.09 -2.08
C ALA A 6 -5.41 -10.98 -1.63
N ALA A 7 -5.13 -9.76 -2.04
CA ALA A 7 -5.94 -8.59 -1.74
C ALA A 7 -5.94 -7.59 -2.91
N ARG A 8 -7.05 -6.87 -3.04
CA ARG A 8 -7.19 -5.72 -3.93
C ARG A 8 -7.12 -4.43 -3.12
N ALA A 9 -6.28 -3.49 -3.55
CA ALA A 9 -6.20 -2.15 -2.99
C ALA A 9 -6.56 -1.10 -4.04
N HIS A 10 -7.41 -0.15 -3.67
CA HIS A 10 -7.91 0.90 -4.57
C HIS A 10 -7.07 2.17 -4.47
N THR A 11 -6.91 2.86 -5.60
CA THR A 11 -6.23 4.15 -5.68
C THR A 11 -7.09 5.24 -5.04
N ASN A 12 -6.47 6.27 -4.46
CA ASN A 12 -7.18 7.44 -3.96
C ASN A 12 -6.64 8.75 -4.57
N ILE A 13 -7.48 9.78 -4.64
CA ILE A 13 -7.12 11.12 -5.09
C ILE A 13 -7.38 12.12 -3.96
N ALA A 14 -6.34 12.84 -3.55
CA ALA A 14 -6.41 13.82 -2.46
C ALA A 14 -7.26 15.04 -2.85
N LEU A 15 -8.29 15.33 -2.06
CA LEU A 15 -9.08 16.57 -2.08
C LEU A 15 -8.42 17.65 -1.22
N ILE A 16 -7.96 17.28 -0.02
CA ILE A 16 -7.03 18.08 0.80
C ILE A 16 -5.67 17.41 0.72
N LYS A 17 -4.65 18.15 0.27
CA LYS A 17 -3.35 17.59 -0.11
C LYS A 17 -2.52 17.22 1.13
N TYR A 18 -1.93 16.02 1.09
CA TYR A 18 -0.76 15.70 1.89
C TYR A 18 0.46 16.34 1.23
N TRP A 19 1.11 17.32 1.88
CA TRP A 19 2.30 17.97 1.34
C TRP A 19 3.24 18.44 2.45
N GLY A 20 4.47 17.93 2.42
CA GLY A 20 5.48 18.18 3.46
C GLY A 20 5.44 17.16 4.59
N LYS A 21 6.63 16.83 5.12
CA LYS A 21 6.82 15.88 6.21
C LYS A 21 7.35 16.63 7.43
N LYS A 22 6.66 16.49 8.56
CA LYS A 22 7.15 16.94 9.86
C LYS A 22 8.29 16.05 10.35
N ASP A 23 8.13 14.75 10.10
CA ASP A 23 9.13 13.73 10.40
C ASP A 23 9.29 12.84 9.17
N THR A 24 10.50 12.75 8.65
CA THR A 24 10.81 11.98 7.44
C THR A 24 11.03 10.51 7.72
N GLU A 25 11.50 10.14 8.92
CA GLU A 25 11.76 8.75 9.31
C GLU A 25 10.44 8.00 9.48
N PHE A 26 9.50 8.60 10.22
CA PHE A 26 8.17 8.01 10.45
C PHE A 26 7.11 8.45 9.43
N ILE A 27 7.47 9.29 8.45
CA ILE A 27 6.57 9.81 7.41
C ILE A 27 5.37 10.58 8.00
N LEU A 28 5.58 11.31 9.10
CA LEU A 28 4.50 12.08 9.74
C LEU A 28 4.20 13.35 8.93
N PRO A 29 2.92 13.62 8.60
CA PRO A 29 2.54 14.80 7.83
C PRO A 29 2.72 16.11 8.62
N MET A 30 2.93 17.21 7.88
CA MET A 30 2.75 18.55 8.43
C MET A 30 1.28 18.92 8.65
N ASN A 31 0.37 18.35 7.86
CA ASN A 31 -1.06 18.64 7.89
C ASN A 31 -1.91 17.39 7.61
N ASN A 32 -3.13 17.37 8.14
CA ASN A 32 -4.10 16.35 7.77
C ASN A 32 -4.43 16.44 6.27
N SER A 33 -4.78 15.29 5.69
CA SER A 33 -5.23 15.17 4.30
C SER A 33 -6.57 14.44 4.24
N LEU A 34 -7.28 14.59 3.12
CA LEU A 34 -8.54 13.93 2.85
C LEU A 34 -8.56 13.52 1.38
N SER A 35 -8.94 12.29 1.08
CA SER A 35 -8.97 11.75 -0.28
C SER A 35 -10.25 10.99 -0.58
N LEU A 36 -10.53 10.86 -1.88
CA LEU A 36 -11.60 10.02 -2.41
C LEU A 36 -10.98 8.72 -2.94
N THR A 37 -11.56 7.58 -2.56
CA THR A 37 -11.16 6.27 -3.11
C THR A 37 -11.84 6.05 -4.46
N LEU A 38 -11.08 5.57 -5.45
CA LEU A 38 -11.56 5.31 -6.81
C LEU A 38 -11.91 3.84 -6.99
N ASP A 39 -13.03 3.57 -7.65
CA ASP A 39 -13.47 2.19 -7.88
C ASP A 39 -12.64 1.47 -8.95
N HIS A 40 -12.48 2.06 -10.13
CA HIS A 40 -11.93 1.36 -11.30
C HIS A 40 -10.40 1.25 -11.35
N PHE A 41 -9.66 1.93 -10.47
CA PHE A 41 -8.20 1.92 -10.47
C PHE A 41 -7.68 1.25 -9.20
N TYR A 42 -7.12 0.06 -9.37
CA TYR A 42 -6.70 -0.78 -8.26
C TYR A 42 -5.44 -1.59 -8.61
N THR A 43 -4.80 -2.11 -7.57
CA THR A 43 -3.72 -3.10 -7.65
C THR A 43 -4.18 -4.37 -6.96
N ASP A 44 -4.02 -5.50 -7.66
CA ASP A 44 -4.15 -6.83 -7.06
C ASP A 44 -2.76 -7.31 -6.64
N THR A 45 -2.61 -7.68 -5.38
CA THR A 45 -1.35 -8.18 -4.83
C THR A 45 -1.60 -9.52 -4.15
N SER A 46 -0.75 -10.49 -4.45
CA SER A 46 -0.73 -11.77 -3.76
C SER A 46 0.60 -12.01 -3.06
N VAL A 47 0.54 -12.69 -1.92
CA VAL A 47 1.71 -13.14 -1.16
C VAL A 47 1.60 -14.63 -0.92
N THR A 48 2.72 -15.33 -1.03
CA THR A 48 2.84 -16.75 -0.70
C THR A 48 4.04 -16.93 0.22
N PHE A 49 3.82 -17.61 1.33
CA PHE A 49 4.87 -18.06 2.24
C PHE A 49 5.14 -19.55 2.01
N ASP A 50 6.37 -19.89 1.66
CA ASP A 50 6.80 -21.27 1.51
C ASP A 50 8.13 -21.47 2.23
N SER A 51 8.23 -22.52 3.05
CA SER A 51 9.45 -22.83 3.80
C SER A 51 10.64 -23.21 2.90
N SER A 52 10.39 -23.53 1.63
CA SER A 52 11.44 -23.78 0.63
C SER A 52 12.06 -22.50 0.08
N TYR A 53 11.42 -21.33 0.26
CA TYR A 53 11.98 -20.06 -0.17
C TYR A 53 13.10 -19.63 0.77
N THR A 54 14.25 -19.27 0.18
CA THR A 54 15.45 -18.86 0.92
C THR A 54 15.65 -17.35 0.97
N LYS A 55 14.79 -16.59 0.27
CA LYS A 55 14.80 -15.13 0.21
C LYS A 55 13.44 -14.60 -0.24
N ASP A 56 13.19 -13.34 0.06
CA ASP A 56 12.06 -12.61 -0.50
C ASP A 56 12.29 -12.34 -1.99
N THR A 57 11.23 -12.44 -2.79
CA THR A 57 11.22 -12.07 -4.20
C THR A 57 9.98 -11.25 -4.48
N PHE A 58 10.18 -10.11 -5.14
CA PHE A 58 9.10 -9.20 -5.55
C PHE A 58 9.03 -9.17 -7.08
N ILE A 59 7.81 -9.25 -7.61
CA ILE A 59 7.51 -9.24 -9.05
C ILE A 59 6.43 -8.16 -9.25
N LEU A 60 6.67 -7.27 -10.22
CA LEU A 60 5.76 -6.18 -10.60
C LEU A 60 5.04 -6.50 -11.91
#